data_AF-A0A7J9N3F7-F1
#
_entry.id   AF-A0A7J9N3F7-F1
#
_cell.length_a   1.000
_cell.length_b   1.000
_cell.length_c   1.000
_cell.angle_alpha   90.00
_cell.angle_beta   90.00
_cell.angle_gamma   90.00
#
_symmetry.space_group_name_H-M   'P 1'
#
loop_
_entity.id
_entity.type
_entity.pdbx_description
1 polymer ?
#
loop_
_entity_poly.entity_id
_entity_poly.type
_entity_poly.pdbx_seq_one_letter_code
_entity_poly.pdbx_strand_id
1 'polypeptide(L)'
;MCCIVPWCVKEIDLRLDYLEDTLPALLFTCHSLLTLTLEAKCFQGSKIEVPSDVCLGNLKALYLTSLVFFGDSINRLISNCHVLEDLAFDECSVANAREINIQIPSLKSLYLDFFFSIGDSNYVVVINAPNLVYFRYDSVIVKGYNLSNMKSLQKAEIYIWFDSSNYETSAIHLFQGICNVRSLRLTIHEVIPLTSRFPILHNLIEFEFFGIRIFWERNLACGVSTLCA
;
A
#
# COMPACT_ATOMS: atom_id res chain seq x y z
N MET A 1 21.53 22.36 -3.92
CA MET A 1 21.91 22.76 -2.54
C MET A 1 20.63 23.03 -1.78
N CYS A 2 20.14 22.06 -1.00
CA CYS A 2 18.95 22.27 -0.17
C CYS A 2 19.34 23.17 1.01
N CYS A 3 18.71 24.34 1.09
CA CYS A 3 18.95 25.31 2.15
C CYS A 3 18.55 24.71 3.51
N ILE A 4 19.49 24.77 4.45
CA ILE A 4 19.31 24.34 5.84
C ILE A 4 18.35 25.32 6.50
N VAL A 5 17.08 24.93 6.64
CA VAL A 5 16.18 25.59 7.59
C VAL A 5 16.18 24.73 8.85
N PRO A 6 16.59 25.25 10.03
CA PRO A 6 16.76 24.47 11.24
C PRO A 6 15.41 24.27 11.94
N TRP A 7 14.50 23.53 11.31
CA TRP A 7 13.41 22.93 12.06
C TRP A 7 14.01 21.70 12.72
N CYS A 8 14.36 21.76 14.01
CA CYS A 8 14.72 20.59 14.83
C CYS A 8 13.49 19.68 15.10
N VAL A 9 12.51 19.72 14.21
CA VAL A 9 11.25 19.04 14.36
C VAL A 9 11.46 17.60 13.92
N LYS A 10 11.11 16.68 14.82
CA LYS A 10 11.20 15.24 14.60
C LYS A 10 9.88 14.67 14.12
N GLU A 11 8.77 15.32 14.43
CA GLU A 11 7.43 14.85 14.14
C GLU A 11 6.60 16.02 13.63
N ILE A 12 6.00 15.85 12.45
CA ILE A 12 5.06 16.80 11.87
C ILE A 12 3.74 16.06 11.68
N ASP A 13 2.68 16.58 12.28
CA ASP A 13 1.30 16.17 12.03
C ASP A 13 0.56 17.37 11.45
N LEU A 14 0.15 17.26 10.19
CA LEU A 14 -0.56 18.30 9.47
C LEU A 14 -1.90 17.75 9.01
N ARG A 15 -2.96 18.45 9.41
CA ARG A 15 -4.31 18.21 8.94
C ARG A 15 -4.79 19.44 8.22
N LEU A 16 -4.99 19.29 6.92
CA LEU A 16 -5.41 20.36 6.03
C LEU A 16 -6.83 20.04 5.58
N ASP A 17 -7.78 20.87 6.00
CA ASP A 17 -9.16 20.73 5.51
C ASP A 17 -9.24 20.90 4.00
N TYR A 18 -8.30 21.68 3.42
CA TYR A 18 -8.19 21.94 1.99
C TYR A 18 -6.72 21.99 1.57
N LEU A 19 -6.35 21.19 0.58
CA LEU A 19 -5.04 21.30 -0.06
C LEU A 19 -5.14 22.32 -1.21
N GLU A 20 -4.62 23.53 -1.01
CA GLU A 20 -4.30 24.40 -2.15
C GLU A 20 -3.15 23.76 -2.96
N ASP A 21 -3.06 24.07 -4.25
CA ASP A 21 -2.35 23.32 -5.30
C ASP A 21 -0.87 22.94 -5.02
N THR A 22 -0.24 23.46 -3.96
CA THR A 22 1.12 23.10 -3.58
C THR A 22 1.29 22.94 -2.07
N LEU A 23 1.63 21.72 -1.65
CA LEU A 23 2.23 21.50 -0.32
C LEU A 23 3.55 22.27 -0.24
N PRO A 24 3.86 22.92 0.90
CA PRO A 24 5.15 23.58 1.06
C PRO A 24 6.28 22.58 0.81
N ALA A 25 7.12 22.85 -0.19
CA ALA A 25 8.27 21.99 -0.51
C ALA A 25 9.20 21.77 0.70
N LEU A 26 9.12 22.68 1.68
CA LEU A 26 9.80 22.59 2.97
C LEU A 26 9.42 21.34 3.79
N LEU A 27 8.20 20.83 3.65
CA LEU A 27 7.77 19.59 4.34
C LEU A 27 8.57 18.38 3.88
N PHE A 28 9.00 18.40 2.62
CA PHE A 28 9.72 17.29 1.99
C PHE A 28 11.24 17.44 2.05
N THR A 29 11.78 18.49 2.68
CA THR A 29 13.24 18.77 2.72
C THR A 29 13.85 18.74 4.12
N CYS A 30 13.05 18.41 5.15
CA CYS A 30 13.48 18.42 6.55
C CYS A 30 14.30 17.16 6.92
N HIS A 31 15.59 17.36 7.19
CA HIS A 31 16.51 16.24 7.46
C HIS A 31 16.39 15.66 8.88
N SER A 32 15.85 16.40 9.85
CA SER A 32 15.67 15.89 11.23
C SER A 32 14.35 15.14 11.42
N LEU A 33 13.49 15.14 10.41
CA LEU A 33 12.15 14.58 10.49
C LEU A 33 12.21 13.06 10.57
N LEU A 34 11.55 12.50 11.58
CA LEU A 34 11.42 11.07 11.84
C LEU A 34 10.01 10.58 11.49
N THR A 35 9.00 11.41 11.75
CA THR A 35 7.59 11.08 11.48
C THR A 35 6.92 12.21 10.72
N LEU A 36 6.24 11.85 9.64
CA LEU A 36 5.40 12.77 8.88
C LEU A 36 4.01 12.17 8.76
N THR A 37 3.04 12.86 9.35
CA THR A 37 1.61 12.60 9.16
C THR A 37 1.02 13.76 8.39
N LEU A 38 0.38 13.47 7.26
CA LEU A 38 -0.29 14.46 6.43
C LEU A 38 -1.67 13.93 6.04
N GLU A 39 -2.69 14.54 6.60
CA GLU A 39 -4.07 14.36 6.22
C GLU A 39 -4.50 15.59 5.43
N ALA A 40 -4.99 15.40 4.21
CA ALA A 40 -5.61 16.50 3.49
C ALA A 40 -6.77 16.04 2.64
N LYS A 41 -7.89 16.75 2.71
CA LYS A 41 -9.05 16.42 1.87
C LYS A 41 -8.84 17.02 0.48
N CYS A 42 -8.54 16.17 -0.49
CA CYS A 42 -8.53 16.57 -1.89
C CYS A 42 -9.97 16.74 -2.40
N PHE A 43 -10.30 17.94 -2.90
CA PHE A 43 -11.51 18.12 -3.70
C PHE A 43 -11.33 17.55 -5.11
N GLN A 44 -12.45 17.37 -5.80
CA GLN A 44 -12.49 16.83 -7.16
C GLN A 44 -11.62 17.69 -8.11
N GLY A 45 -10.41 17.21 -8.41
CA GLY A 45 -9.44 17.89 -9.28
C GLY A 45 -8.10 18.23 -8.62
N SER A 46 -8.04 18.33 -7.29
CA SER A 46 -6.80 18.61 -6.54
C SER A 46 -5.89 17.39 -6.58
N LYS A 47 -4.65 17.58 -7.04
CA LYS A 47 -3.65 16.52 -7.13
C LYS A 47 -2.35 17.01 -6.52
N ILE A 48 -1.63 16.09 -5.90
CA ILE A 48 -0.32 16.35 -5.32
C ILE A 48 0.75 15.98 -6.33
N GLU A 49 1.54 17.00 -6.67
CA GLU A 49 2.83 16.84 -7.30
C GLU A 49 3.92 17.01 -6.25
N VAL A 50 4.64 15.94 -5.97
CA VAL A 50 5.76 15.97 -5.03
C VAL A 50 6.94 16.68 -5.73
N PRO A 51 7.63 17.64 -5.10
CA PRO A 51 8.81 18.32 -5.66
C PRO A 51 9.96 17.38 -6.00
N SER A 52 10.90 17.76 -6.87
CA SER A 52 12.04 16.88 -7.24
C SER A 52 13.04 16.74 -6.11
N ASP A 53 13.11 17.78 -5.28
CA ASP A 53 14.16 17.96 -4.29
C ASP A 53 13.74 17.39 -2.92
N VAL A 54 13.14 16.20 -2.89
CA VAL A 54 12.75 15.54 -1.64
C VAL A 54 14.00 15.07 -0.90
N CYS A 55 14.13 15.43 0.37
CA CYS A 55 15.22 15.06 1.27
C CYS A 55 14.62 14.64 2.63
N LEU A 56 14.12 13.41 2.71
CA LEU A 56 13.54 12.80 3.91
C LEU A 56 14.36 11.60 4.40
N GLY A 57 15.69 11.75 4.40
CA GLY A 57 16.63 10.64 4.59
C GLY A 57 16.59 9.97 5.97
N ASN A 58 16.04 10.62 7.00
CA ASN A 58 15.93 10.07 8.36
C ASN A 58 14.49 9.66 8.73
N LEU A 59 13.55 9.77 7.79
CA LEU A 59 12.15 9.50 8.06
C LEU A 59 11.94 8.01 8.32
N LYS A 60 11.36 7.70 9.48
CA LYS A 60 11.03 6.35 9.95
C LYS A 60 9.57 6.01 9.75
N ALA A 61 8.68 7.00 9.83
CA ALA A 61 7.25 6.77 9.68
C ALA A 61 6.60 7.83 8.79
N LEU A 62 5.81 7.37 7.82
CA LEU A 62 5.10 8.21 6.85
C LEU A 62 3.63 7.77 6.78
N TYR A 63 2.72 8.66 7.19
CA TYR A 63 1.28 8.44 7.19
C TYR A 63 0.63 9.51 6.33
N LEU A 64 -0.01 9.10 5.24
CA LEU A 64 -0.64 9.99 4.28
C LEU A 64 -2.11 9.60 4.15
N THR A 65 -3.01 10.57 4.32
CA THR A 65 -4.46 10.30 4.37
C THR A 65 -5.23 11.21 3.40
N SER A 66 -6.14 10.61 2.65
CA SER A 66 -7.07 11.27 1.71
C SER A 66 -6.41 12.03 0.55
N LEU A 67 -5.20 11.60 0.14
CA LEU A 67 -4.39 12.28 -0.88
C LEU A 67 -4.52 11.68 -2.30
N VAL A 68 -4.49 12.53 -3.33
CA VAL A 68 -4.45 12.12 -4.74
C VAL A 68 -3.08 12.41 -5.35
N PHE A 69 -2.28 11.39 -5.66
CA PHE A 69 -0.96 11.55 -6.28
C PHE A 69 -1.06 11.56 -7.80
N PHE A 70 -0.33 12.47 -8.46
CA PHE A 70 -0.26 12.50 -9.92
C PHE A 70 1.07 11.98 -10.47
N GLY A 71 1.00 11.15 -11.50
CA GLY A 71 2.17 10.58 -12.17
C GLY A 71 3.08 9.82 -11.20
N ASP A 72 4.39 10.09 -11.27
CA ASP A 72 5.39 9.40 -10.45
C ASP A 72 5.61 10.05 -9.07
N SER A 73 4.72 10.96 -8.62
CA SER A 73 4.89 11.70 -7.37
C SER A 73 4.99 10.79 -6.14
N ILE A 74 4.15 9.76 -6.07
CA ILE A 74 4.20 8.76 -4.99
C ILE A 74 5.53 8.02 -4.97
N ASN A 75 6.03 7.60 -6.13
CA ASN A 75 7.30 6.88 -6.28
C ASN A 75 8.50 7.76 -5.89
N ARG A 76 8.45 9.04 -6.26
CA ARG A 76 9.48 10.03 -5.89
C ARG A 76 9.50 10.29 -4.39
N LEU A 77 8.34 10.33 -3.73
CA LEU A 77 8.27 10.48 -2.28
C LEU A 77 8.93 9.28 -1.56
N ILE A 78 8.50 8.06 -1.89
CA ILE A 78 8.96 6.84 -1.21
C ILE A 78 10.43 6.52 -1.50
N SER A 79 10.92 6.79 -2.71
CA SER A 79 12.31 6.52 -3.09
C SER A 79 13.32 7.40 -2.36
N ASN A 80 12.91 8.53 -1.79
CA ASN A 80 13.76 9.42 -0.99
C ASN A 80 13.69 9.13 0.53
N CYS A 81 12.96 8.08 0.95
CA CYS A 81 12.79 7.68 2.35
C CYS A 81 13.46 6.32 2.63
N HIS A 82 14.79 6.26 2.66
CA HIS A 82 15.54 4.99 2.69
C HIS A 82 15.53 4.24 4.03
N VAL A 83 15.26 4.93 5.15
CA VAL A 83 15.24 4.33 6.51
C VAL A 83 13.84 4.10 7.05
N LEU A 84 12.83 4.20 6.18
CA LEU A 84 11.43 4.12 6.55
C LEU A 84 11.08 2.74 7.11
N GLU A 85 10.51 2.71 8.32
CA GLU A 85 10.08 1.50 9.03
C GLU A 85 8.55 1.31 8.90
N ASP A 86 7.78 2.40 8.86
CA ASP A 86 6.31 2.37 8.77
C ASP A 86 5.81 3.27 7.62
N LEU A 87 4.98 2.70 6.75
CA LEU A 87 4.38 3.42 5.62
C LEU A 87 2.87 3.15 5.57
N ALA A 88 2.08 4.21 5.53
CA ALA A 88 0.64 4.13 5.37
C ALA A 88 0.15 5.13 4.33
N PHE A 89 -0.60 4.63 3.37
CA PHE A 89 -1.49 5.41 2.52
C PHE A 89 -2.91 5.02 2.92
N ASP A 90 -3.66 5.96 3.48
CA ASP A 90 -5.03 5.76 3.97
C ASP A 90 -5.97 6.57 3.08
N GLU A 91 -7.02 5.96 2.54
CA GLU A 91 -7.95 6.60 1.59
C GLU A 91 -7.27 7.38 0.45
N CYS A 92 -6.11 6.94 -0.02
CA CYS A 92 -5.35 7.66 -1.05
C CYS A 92 -5.79 7.26 -2.46
N SER A 93 -5.30 7.94 -3.50
CA SER A 93 -5.44 7.45 -4.88
C SER A 93 -4.29 7.92 -5.76
N VAL A 94 -4.12 7.28 -6.91
CA VAL A 94 -3.08 7.63 -7.87
C VAL A 94 -3.71 7.84 -9.25
N ALA A 95 -3.36 8.96 -9.88
CA ALA A 95 -3.84 9.33 -11.20
C ALA A 95 -2.67 9.39 -12.19
N ASN A 96 -2.83 8.73 -13.35
CA ASN A 96 -1.82 8.71 -14.42
C ASN A 96 -0.45 8.14 -14.00
N ALA A 97 -0.43 7.21 -13.04
CA ALA A 97 0.77 6.45 -12.71
C ALA A 97 0.79 5.10 -13.45
N ARG A 98 2.00 4.63 -13.76
CA ARG A 98 2.20 3.30 -14.37
C ARG A 98 2.43 2.22 -13.32
N GLU A 99 3.03 2.60 -12.20
CA GLU A 99 3.35 1.69 -11.11
C GLU A 99 3.42 2.43 -9.77
N ILE A 100 3.26 1.67 -8.69
CA ILE A 100 3.62 2.05 -7.32
C ILE A 100 4.77 1.14 -6.90
N ASN A 101 5.95 1.70 -6.68
CA ASN A 101 7.20 0.94 -6.54
C ASN A 101 7.84 1.09 -5.16
N ILE A 102 7.54 0.15 -4.26
CA ILE A 102 7.97 0.15 -2.87
C ILE A 102 9.18 -0.79 -2.72
N GLN A 103 10.38 -0.24 -2.79
CA GLN A 103 11.65 -0.96 -2.60
C GLN A 103 12.40 -0.43 -1.39
N ILE A 104 11.85 -0.68 -0.21
CA ILE A 104 12.37 -0.13 1.06
C ILE A 104 12.76 -1.31 1.96
N PRO A 105 14.05 -1.68 2.05
CA PRO A 105 14.49 -2.82 2.84
C PRO A 105 14.26 -2.69 4.34
N SER A 106 14.23 -1.46 4.86
CA SER A 106 13.99 -1.12 6.27
C SER A 106 12.53 -1.23 6.70
N LEU A 107 11.61 -1.33 5.74
CA LEU A 107 10.17 -1.29 6.00
C LEU A 107 9.70 -2.53 6.76
N LYS A 108 8.94 -2.29 7.84
CA LYS A 108 8.39 -3.30 8.75
C LYS A 108 6.87 -3.34 8.69
N SER A 109 6.22 -2.20 8.48
CA SER A 109 4.77 -2.07 8.38
C SER A 109 4.38 -1.35 7.09
N LEU A 110 3.45 -1.92 6.35
CA LEU A 110 2.89 -1.31 5.14
C LEU A 110 1.36 -1.38 5.17
N TYR A 111 0.72 -0.22 4.99
CA TYR A 111 -0.71 -0.10 4.79
C TYR A 111 -0.99 0.64 3.49
N LEU A 112 -1.73 -0.02 2.59
CA LEU A 112 -2.16 0.53 1.31
C LEU A 112 -3.68 0.50 1.27
N ASP A 113 -4.31 1.66 1.40
CA ASP A 113 -5.72 1.89 1.13
C ASP A 113 -5.87 2.89 -0.02
N PHE A 114 -6.42 2.39 -1.14
CA PHE A 114 -6.62 3.18 -2.34
C PHE A 114 -8.10 3.20 -2.76
N PHE A 115 -8.73 4.37 -2.61
CA PHE A 115 -10.17 4.56 -2.82
C PHE A 115 -10.57 4.76 -4.30
N PHE A 116 -11.82 4.42 -4.62
CA PHE A 116 -12.32 4.10 -5.97
C PHE A 116 -12.68 5.30 -6.88
N SER A 117 -12.58 6.56 -6.45
CA SER A 117 -13.35 7.62 -7.13
C SER A 117 -12.66 8.37 -8.29
N ILE A 118 -11.33 8.31 -8.46
CA ILE A 118 -10.61 9.22 -9.40
C ILE A 118 -9.42 8.57 -10.14
N GLY A 119 -8.99 7.37 -9.75
CA GLY A 119 -7.77 6.72 -10.25
C GLY A 119 -8.00 5.74 -11.40
N ASP A 120 -7.01 5.62 -12.29
CA ASP A 120 -6.93 4.52 -13.25
C ASP A 120 -6.47 3.27 -12.49
N SER A 121 -7.15 2.12 -12.62
CA SER A 121 -6.71 0.84 -12.04
C SER A 121 -5.61 0.16 -12.88
N ASN A 122 -5.22 0.76 -14.00
CA ASN A 122 -4.24 0.26 -14.95
C ASN A 122 -2.77 0.50 -14.52
N TYR A 123 -2.45 0.33 -13.23
CA TYR A 123 -1.08 0.38 -12.72
C TYR A 123 -0.67 -0.92 -12.06
N VAL A 124 0.64 -1.10 -11.90
CA VAL A 124 1.23 -2.28 -11.24
C VAL A 124 1.73 -1.90 -9.85
N VAL A 125 1.46 -2.73 -8.86
CA VAL A 125 2.04 -2.60 -7.51
C VAL A 125 3.28 -3.49 -7.43
N VAL A 126 4.43 -2.89 -7.15
CA VAL A 126 5.71 -3.58 -6.97
C VAL A 126 6.16 -3.39 -5.53
N ILE A 127 6.37 -4.51 -4.82
CA ILE A 127 6.84 -4.50 -3.43
C ILE A 127 8.07 -5.40 -3.31
N ASN A 128 9.16 -4.84 -2.80
CA ASN A 128 10.36 -5.55 -2.40
C ASN A 128 10.81 -5.03 -1.03
N ALA A 129 10.37 -5.72 0.03
CA ALA A 129 10.59 -5.32 1.41
C ALA A 129 10.95 -6.56 2.27
N PRO A 130 12.24 -6.96 2.33
CA PRO A 130 12.69 -8.16 3.05
C PRO A 130 12.36 -8.19 4.53
N ASN A 131 12.30 -7.04 5.19
CA ASN A 131 12.03 -6.93 6.62
C ASN A 131 10.57 -6.62 6.94
N LEU A 132 9.68 -6.64 5.93
CA LEU A 132 8.26 -6.37 6.13
C LEU A 132 7.65 -7.45 7.02
N VAL A 133 6.99 -7.05 8.10
CA VAL A 133 6.36 -7.95 9.09
C VAL A 133 4.84 -7.91 8.98
N TYR A 134 4.29 -6.74 8.71
CA TYR A 134 2.86 -6.50 8.58
C TYR A 134 2.54 -5.85 7.23
N PHE A 135 1.53 -6.39 6.54
CA PHE A 135 1.01 -5.84 5.30
C PHE A 135 -0.51 -5.76 5.35
N ARG A 136 -1.07 -4.56 5.15
CA ARG A 136 -2.49 -4.37 4.91
C ARG A 136 -2.73 -3.78 3.54
N TYR A 137 -3.69 -4.36 2.83
CA TYR A 137 -4.14 -3.91 1.52
C TYR A 137 -5.66 -3.79 1.54
N ASP A 138 -6.17 -2.61 1.22
CA ASP A 138 -7.60 -2.29 1.21
C ASP A 138 -7.92 -1.51 -0.07
N SER A 139 -8.26 -2.21 -1.15
CA SER A 139 -8.39 -1.56 -2.45
C SER A 139 -9.07 -2.49 -3.45
N VAL A 140 -9.42 -1.92 -4.60
CA VAL A 140 -9.71 -2.73 -5.79
C VAL A 140 -8.47 -3.41 -6.34
N ILE A 141 -8.68 -4.54 -7.01
CA ILE A 141 -7.61 -5.22 -7.74
C ILE A 141 -7.15 -4.35 -8.90
N VAL A 142 -5.84 -4.12 -8.97
CA VAL A 142 -5.20 -3.33 -10.03
C VAL A 142 -4.64 -4.23 -11.12
N LYS A 143 -4.13 -3.62 -12.20
CA LYS A 143 -3.58 -4.32 -13.37
C LYS A 143 -2.65 -5.47 -13.04
N GLY A 144 -1.80 -5.33 -12.02
CA GLY A 144 -0.89 -6.39 -11.65
C GLY A 144 -0.15 -6.15 -10.34
N TYR A 145 0.42 -7.23 -9.81
CA TYR A 145 1.23 -7.23 -8.61
C TYR A 145 2.55 -7.95 -8.88
N ASN A 146 3.64 -7.37 -8.41
CA ASN A 146 4.95 -7.99 -8.33
C ASN A 146 5.46 -7.87 -6.90
N LEU A 147 5.04 -8.82 -6.07
CA LEU A 147 5.39 -8.86 -4.66
C LEU A 147 6.51 -9.88 -4.49
N SER A 148 7.70 -9.40 -4.20
CA SER A 148 8.90 -10.23 -4.14
C SER A 148 9.65 -9.99 -2.84
N ASN A 149 10.39 -11.01 -2.39
CA ASN A 149 11.32 -10.87 -1.27
C ASN A 149 10.69 -10.28 0.01
N MET A 150 9.52 -10.77 0.42
CA MET A 150 8.85 -10.41 1.68
C MET A 150 8.97 -11.55 2.73
N LYS A 151 10.21 -12.04 2.94
CA LYS A 151 10.47 -13.26 3.71
C LYS A 151 10.11 -13.15 5.19
N SER A 152 10.10 -11.93 5.73
CA SER A 152 9.79 -11.66 7.13
C SER A 152 8.30 -11.45 7.39
N LEU A 153 7.45 -11.53 6.36
CA LEU A 153 6.03 -11.18 6.47
C LEU A 153 5.30 -12.21 7.34
N GLN A 154 4.75 -11.75 8.46
CA GLN A 154 4.08 -12.60 9.43
C GLN A 154 2.56 -12.46 9.35
N LYS A 155 2.07 -11.24 9.15
CA LYS A 155 0.64 -10.94 9.14
C LYS A 155 0.25 -10.16 7.89
N ALA A 156 -0.80 -10.62 7.22
CA ALA A 156 -1.43 -9.91 6.12
C ALA A 156 -2.93 -9.69 6.37
N GLU A 157 -3.41 -8.49 6.07
CA GLU A 157 -4.85 -8.18 6.05
C GLU A 157 -5.23 -7.65 4.68
N ILE A 158 -6.08 -8.39 3.97
CA ILE A 158 -6.38 -8.14 2.57
C ILE A 158 -7.90 -7.93 2.45
N TYR A 159 -8.29 -6.72 2.09
CA TYR A 159 -9.67 -6.31 1.85
C TYR A 159 -9.77 -5.96 0.36
N ILE A 160 -10.53 -6.75 -0.37
CA ILE A 160 -10.65 -6.63 -1.82
C ILE A 160 -12.06 -6.22 -2.17
N TRP A 161 -12.12 -5.13 -2.91
CA TRP A 161 -13.28 -4.67 -3.64
C TRP A 161 -13.07 -5.11 -5.09
N PHE A 162 -14.05 -5.71 -5.75
CA PHE A 162 -13.92 -6.01 -7.17
C PHE A 162 -14.73 -4.98 -7.94
N ASP A 163 -14.20 -4.51 -9.06
CA ASP A 163 -15.02 -3.89 -10.11
C ASP A 163 -15.28 -4.93 -11.20
N SER A 164 -16.23 -4.66 -12.09
CA SER A 164 -16.53 -5.40 -13.32
C SER A 164 -15.34 -5.87 -14.18
N SER A 165 -14.13 -5.35 -13.98
CA SER A 165 -12.91 -5.68 -14.70
C SER A 165 -12.28 -7.01 -14.24
N ASN A 166 -12.03 -7.89 -15.21
CA ASN A 166 -11.57 -9.27 -14.99
C ASN A 166 -10.07 -9.33 -14.69
N TYR A 167 -9.65 -8.95 -13.48
CA TYR A 167 -8.26 -9.04 -13.00
C TYR A 167 -7.97 -10.31 -12.18
N GLU A 168 -8.55 -11.44 -12.59
CA GLU A 168 -8.39 -12.72 -11.89
C GLU A 168 -6.90 -13.09 -11.70
N THR A 169 -6.11 -13.02 -12.77
CA THR A 169 -4.67 -13.31 -12.75
C THR A 169 -3.91 -12.38 -11.79
N SER A 170 -4.30 -11.11 -11.72
CA SER A 170 -3.66 -10.13 -10.84
C SER A 170 -3.95 -10.43 -9.38
N ALA A 171 -5.18 -10.80 -9.05
CA ALA A 171 -5.53 -11.26 -7.70
C ALA A 171 -4.68 -12.48 -7.28
N ILE A 172 -4.45 -13.44 -8.19
CA ILE A 172 -3.57 -14.59 -7.91
C ILE A 172 -2.15 -14.14 -7.58
N HIS A 173 -1.58 -13.20 -8.35
CA HIS A 173 -0.23 -12.68 -8.07
C HIS A 173 -0.14 -11.98 -6.72
N LEU A 174 -1.18 -11.24 -6.30
CA LEU A 174 -1.28 -10.69 -4.94
C LEU A 174 -1.23 -11.80 -3.89
N PHE A 175 -2.05 -12.84 -4.04
CA PHE A 175 -2.10 -13.96 -3.09
C PHE A 175 -0.79 -14.76 -3.06
N GLN A 176 -0.14 -14.97 -4.21
CA GLN A 176 1.15 -15.64 -4.29
C GLN A 176 2.23 -14.85 -3.54
N GLY A 177 2.19 -13.52 -3.59
CA GLY A 177 3.10 -12.66 -2.84
C GLY A 177 3.05 -12.87 -1.33
N ILE A 178 1.87 -13.15 -0.78
CA ILE A 178 1.62 -13.29 0.65
C ILE A 178 1.53 -14.74 1.12
N CYS A 179 1.93 -15.71 0.30
CA CYS A 179 1.69 -17.14 0.60
C CYS A 179 2.40 -17.68 1.86
N ASN A 180 3.40 -16.96 2.38
CA ASN A 180 4.24 -17.39 3.51
C ASN A 180 3.79 -16.86 4.88
N VAL A 181 2.68 -16.13 4.96
CA VAL A 181 2.20 -15.52 6.21
C VAL A 181 1.72 -16.55 7.24
N ARG A 182 1.76 -16.15 8.51
CA ARG A 182 1.24 -16.93 9.64
C ARG A 182 -0.19 -16.54 10.01
N SER A 183 -0.55 -15.28 9.84
CA SER A 183 -1.89 -14.76 10.10
C SER A 183 -2.40 -14.05 8.86
N LEU A 184 -3.55 -14.48 8.34
CA LEU A 184 -4.19 -13.88 7.18
C LEU A 184 -5.66 -13.54 7.50
N ARG A 185 -6.01 -12.27 7.36
CA ARG A 185 -7.40 -11.82 7.29
C ARG A 185 -7.74 -11.50 5.85
N LEU A 186 -8.75 -12.15 5.30
CA LEU A 186 -9.19 -11.95 3.92
C LEU A 186 -10.66 -11.55 3.90
N THR A 187 -10.94 -10.35 3.41
CA THR A 187 -12.28 -9.85 3.18
C THR A 187 -12.51 -9.63 1.70
N ILE A 188 -13.59 -10.18 1.16
CA ILE A 188 -13.97 -10.03 -0.25
C ILE A 188 -15.40 -9.53 -0.32
N HIS A 189 -15.59 -8.33 -0.88
CA HIS A 189 -16.88 -7.65 -0.88
C HIS A 189 -17.80 -8.02 -2.06
N GLU A 190 -17.29 -8.65 -3.13
CA GLU A 190 -18.09 -9.03 -4.31
C GLU A 190 -17.76 -10.42 -4.90
N VAL A 191 -18.68 -10.98 -5.71
CA VAL A 191 -18.53 -12.32 -6.33
C VAL A 191 -17.62 -12.23 -7.56
N ILE A 192 -16.45 -12.87 -7.51
CA ILE A 192 -15.82 -13.39 -8.73
C ILE A 192 -15.55 -14.89 -8.56
N PRO A 193 -15.95 -15.74 -9.52
CA PRO A 193 -15.40 -17.07 -9.59
C PRO A 193 -13.93 -16.96 -10.00
N LEU A 194 -12.99 -17.08 -9.05
CA LEU A 194 -11.63 -17.49 -9.43
C LEU A 194 -11.78 -18.83 -10.17
N THR A 195 -11.35 -18.88 -11.42
CA THR A 195 -11.24 -20.12 -12.19
C THR A 195 -9.95 -20.85 -11.85
N SER A 196 -8.98 -20.12 -11.30
CA SER A 196 -7.65 -20.60 -10.92
C SER A 196 -7.57 -20.94 -9.43
N ARG A 197 -6.69 -21.89 -9.09
CA ARG A 197 -6.50 -22.32 -7.69
C ARG A 197 -5.81 -21.23 -6.88
N PHE A 198 -6.35 -20.96 -5.71
CA PHE A 198 -5.70 -20.14 -4.69
C PHE A 198 -4.37 -20.79 -4.26
N PRO A 199 -3.30 -20.00 -4.04
CA PRO A 199 -2.01 -20.54 -3.61
C PRO A 199 -2.10 -21.21 -2.23
N ILE A 200 -1.29 -22.24 -2.01
CA ILE A 200 -1.24 -22.93 -0.72
C ILE A 200 -0.50 -22.05 0.28
N LEU A 201 -1.09 -21.87 1.46
CA LEU A 201 -0.52 -21.07 2.54
C LEU A 201 0.21 -21.98 3.52
N HIS A 202 1.49 -22.23 3.26
CA HIS A 202 2.25 -23.29 3.93
C HIS A 202 2.51 -23.04 5.43
N ASN A 203 2.60 -21.78 5.85
CA ASN A 203 2.96 -21.39 7.23
C ASN A 203 1.79 -20.83 8.03
N LEU A 204 0.57 -20.93 7.50
CA LEU A 204 -0.61 -20.30 8.07
C LEU A 204 -1.04 -20.99 9.37
N ILE A 205 -1.30 -20.18 10.39
CA ILE A 205 -1.72 -20.60 11.74
C ILE A 205 -3.09 -19.98 12.06
N GLU A 206 -3.29 -18.74 11.64
CA GLU A 206 -4.52 -18.00 11.86
C GLU A 206 -5.09 -17.55 10.52
N PHE A 207 -6.37 -17.83 10.32
CA PHE A 207 -7.06 -17.45 9.12
C PHE A 207 -8.48 -16.98 9.42
N GLU A 208 -8.79 -15.77 8.96
CA GLU A 208 -10.11 -15.18 9.08
C GLU A 208 -10.61 -14.80 7.69
N PHE A 209 -11.80 -15.28 7.32
CA PHE A 209 -12.40 -14.98 6.03
C PHE A 209 -13.78 -14.36 6.20
N PHE A 210 -13.97 -13.23 5.53
CA PHE A 210 -15.26 -12.59 5.36
C PHE A 210 -15.57 -12.47 3.88
N GLY A 211 -16.66 -13.11 3.45
CA GLY A 211 -17.06 -13.07 2.06
C GLY A 211 -18.11 -14.11 1.77
N ILE A 212 -18.29 -14.41 0.48
CA ILE A 212 -19.37 -15.26 0.02
C ILE A 212 -18.98 -16.73 0.16
N ARG A 213 -19.86 -17.53 0.78
CA ARG A 213 -19.61 -18.95 1.07
C ARG A 213 -19.17 -19.78 -0.15
N ILE A 214 -19.73 -19.51 -1.32
CA ILE A 214 -19.38 -20.24 -2.56
C ILE A 214 -17.92 -20.02 -2.95
N PHE A 215 -17.39 -18.82 -2.70
CA PHE A 215 -15.99 -18.50 -2.97
C PHE A 215 -15.06 -19.30 -2.06
N TRP A 216 -15.41 -19.41 -0.78
CA TRP A 216 -14.69 -20.23 0.19
C TRP A 216 -14.55 -21.68 -0.27
N GLU A 217 -15.68 -22.32 -0.58
CA GLU A 217 -15.74 -23.74 -0.93
C GLU A 217 -14.97 -24.06 -2.22
N ARG A 218 -15.01 -23.16 -3.22
CA ARG A 218 -14.39 -23.39 -4.53
C ARG A 218 -12.91 -23.04 -4.57
N ASN A 219 -12.49 -22.00 -3.86
CA ASN A 219 -11.18 -21.38 -4.09
C ASN A 219 -10.25 -21.47 -2.89
N LEU A 220 -10.74 -21.22 -1.68
CA LEU A 220 -9.90 -21.06 -0.48
C LEU A 220 -9.71 -22.36 0.30
N ALA A 221 -10.71 -23.25 0.31
CA ALA A 221 -10.72 -24.45 1.13
C ALA A 221 -9.47 -25.35 0.96
N CYS A 222 -8.92 -25.44 -0.25
CA CYS A 222 -7.72 -26.21 -0.52
C CYS A 222 -6.43 -25.48 -0.06
N GLY A 223 -6.38 -24.15 -0.23
CA GLY A 223 -5.20 -23.33 0.09
C GLY A 223 -4.93 -23.18 1.58
N VAL A 224 -5.96 -23.31 2.42
CA VAL A 224 -5.87 -23.25 3.89
C VAL A 224 -5.87 -24.62 4.57
N SER A 225 -5.73 -25.71 3.79
CA SER A 225 -5.78 -27.09 4.30
C SER A 225 -4.73 -27.40 5.37
N THR A 226 -3.65 -26.62 5.44
CA THR A 226 -2.60 -26.67 6.48
C THR A 226 -3.13 -26.43 7.89
N LEU A 227 -4.29 -25.77 8.06
CA LEU A 227 -4.91 -25.53 9.37
C LEU A 227 -5.64 -26.76 9.94
N CYS A 228 -5.85 -27.80 9.13
CA CYS A 228 -6.58 -29.01 9.52
C CYS A 228 -5.66 -30.19 9.89
N ALA A 229 -4.34 -29.99 9.92
CA ALA A 229 -3.33 -31.01 10.26
C ALA A 229 -2.69 -30.70 11.62
#